data_AF-A0A2N3G4A3-F1
#
_entry.id   AF-A0A2N3G4A3-F1
#
_cell.length_a   1.000
_cell.length_b   1.000
_cell.length_c   1.000
_cell.angle_alpha   90.00
_cell.angle_beta   90.00
_cell.angle_gamma   90.00
#
_symmetry.space_group_name_H-M   'P 1'
#
loop_
_entity.id
_entity.type
_entity.pdbx_description
1 polymer ?
#
loop_
_entity_poly.entity_id
_entity_poly.type
_entity_poly.pdbx_seq_one_letter_code
_entity_poly.pdbx_strand_id
1 'polypeptide(L)' 'MKVIVVGAGVIGVTTAWYLARAGAEVVVIERQPQ' A
#
# COMPACT_ATOMS: atom_id res chain seq x y z
N MET A 1 8.48 -1.93 -10.75
CA MET A 1 7.31 -2.83 -10.64
C MET A 1 6.15 -2.01 -10.08
N LYS A 2 4.93 -2.15 -10.63
CA LYS A 2 3.73 -1.46 -10.11
C LYS A 2 2.92 -2.41 -9.23
N VAL A 3 2.54 -1.96 -8.04
CA VAL A 3 1.80 -2.76 -7.06
C VAL A 3 0.59 -1.99 -6.53
N ILE A 4 -0.56 -2.67 -6.47
CA ILE A 4 -1.77 -2.14 -5.84
C ILE A 4 -1.98 -2.87 -4.51
N VAL A 5 -2.17 -2.11 -3.44
CA VAL A 5 -2.53 -2.62 -2.11
C VAL A 5 -3.96 -2.21 -1.80
N VAL A 6 -4.82 -3.20 -1.54
CA VAL A 6 -6.23 -2.97 -1.18
C VAL A 6 -6.38 -3.13 0.34
N GLY A 7 -6.71 -2.03 1.01
CA GLY A 7 -6.79 -1.88 2.45
C GLY A 7 -5.68 -0.98 3.01
N ALA A 8 -6.04 0.07 3.74
CA ALA A 8 -5.15 1.00 4.44
C ALA A 8 -5.11 0.77 5.97
N GLY A 9 -5.43 -0.45 6.41
CA GLY A 9 -5.15 -0.90 7.77
C GLY A 9 -3.65 -1.10 8.03
N VAL A 10 -3.30 -1.47 9.26
CA VAL A 10 -1.91 -1.64 9.73
C VAL A 10 -1.07 -2.47 8.76
N ILE A 11 -1.59 -3.62 8.34
CA ILE A 11 -0.88 -4.52 7.43
C ILE A 11 -0.69 -3.86 6.06
N GLY A 12 -1.76 -3.30 5.47
CA GLY A 12 -1.72 -2.69 4.15
C GLY A 12 -0.73 -1.54 4.06
N VAL A 13 -0.74 -0.63 5.04
CA VAL A 13 0.20 0.50 5.11
C VAL A 13 1.64 0.01 5.31
N THR A 14 1.84 -0.97 6.21
CA THR A 14 3.18 -1.51 6.46
C THR A 14 3.75 -2.20 5.22
N THR A 15 2.94 -3.03 4.56
CA THR A 15 3.31 -3.68 3.30
C THR A 15 3.62 -2.66 2.21
N ALA A 16 2.76 -1.65 2.02
CA ALA A 16 2.97 -0.58 1.06
C ALA A 16 4.28 0.18 1.33
N TRP A 17 4.59 0.45 2.60
CA TRP A 17 5.81 1.14 3.02
C TRP A 17 7.08 0.35 2.66
N TYR A 18 7.13 -0.94 3.00
CA TYR A 18 8.29 -1.77 2.65
C TYR A 18 8.44 -1.96 1.15
N LEU A 19 7.34 -2.09 0.41
CA LEU A 19 7.35 -2.18 -1.05
C LEU A 19 7.86 -0.88 -1.71
N ALA A 20 7.38 0.27 -1.25
CA ALA A 20 7.85 1.57 -1.74
C ALA A 20 9.35 1.78 -1.45
N ARG A 21 9.81 1.41 -0.25
CA ARG A 21 11.23 1.48 0.12
C ARG A 21 12.12 0.55 -0.71
N ALA A 22 11.57 -0.57 -1.19
CA ALA A 22 12.25 -1.48 -2.11
C ALA A 22 12.23 -1.00 -3.58
N GLY A 23 11.66 0.18 -3.86
CA GLY A 23 11.62 0.78 -5.20
C GLY A 23 10.40 0.37 -6.05
N ALA A 24 9.36 -0.22 -5.44
CA ALA A 24 8.10 -0.44 -6.14
C ALA A 24 7.30 0.86 -6.22
N GLU A 25 6.61 1.07 -7.33
CA GLU A 25 5.59 2.11 -7.47
C GLU A 25 4.28 1.55 -6.87
N VAL A 26 3.86 2.08 -5.72
CA VAL A 26 2.74 1.52 -4.95
C VAL A 26 1.55 2.48 -4.95
N VAL A 27 0.36 1.94 -5.22
CA VAL A 27 -0.91 2.63 -5.02
C VAL A 27 -1.69 1.89 -3.93
N VAL A 28 -2.10 2.61 -2.89
CA VAL A 28 -2.95 2.08 -1.82
C VAL A 28 -4.37 2.56 -2.05
N ILE A 29 -5.34 1.64 -1.94
CA ILE A 29 -6.77 1.92 -2.08
C ILE A 29 -7.46 1.43 -0.81
N GLU A 30 -8.26 2.27 -0.17
CA GLU A 30 -9.11 1.90 0.97
C GLU A 30 -10.58 2.11 0.62
N ARG A 31 -11.44 1.18 1.05
CA ARG A 31 -12.87 1.24 0.82
C ARG A 31 -13.54 2.23 1.76
N GLN A 32 -13.10 2.29 3.02
CA GLN A 32 -13.66 3.22 3.99
C GLN A 32 -12.98 4.60 3.89
N PRO A 33 -13.74 5.67 3.58
CA PRO A 33 -13.23 7.00 3.84
C PRO A 33 -13.11 7.14 5.37
N GLN A 34 -11.91 7.50 5.84
CA GLN A 34 -11.73 7.96 7.21
C GLN A 34 -12.37 9.35 7.36
#